data_AF-A0A938SZ66-F1
#
_entry.id   AF-A0A938SZ66-F1
#
_cell.length_a   1.000
_cell.length_b   1.000
_cell.length_c   1.000
_cell.angle_alpha   90.00
_cell.angle_beta   90.00
_cell.angle_gamma   90.00
#
_symmetry.space_group_name_H-M   'P 1'
#
loop_
_entity.id
_entity.type
_entity.pdbx_description
1 polymer ?
#
loop_
_entity_poly.entity_id
_entity_poly.type
_entity_poly.pdbx_seq_one_letter_code
_entity_poly.pdbx_strand_id
1 'polypeptide(L)'
;MHDGRFATLEQVIRHYAAGGEAARNGTPDPNRDALIVGFQISATEIADLIAFLDSLTDETFLANPVFADPWPEGHPARSRRVAPESLHPHERNRK
;
A
#
# COMPACT_ATOMS: atom_id res chain seq x y z
N MET A 1 3.09 0.67 3.28
CA MET A 1 4.34 0.62 4.09
C MET A 1 5.51 0.40 3.16
N HIS A 2 6.73 0.73 3.57
CA HIS A 2 7.92 0.61 2.72
C HIS A 2 8.16 -0.83 2.19
N ASP A 3 7.65 -1.83 2.90
CA ASP A 3 7.77 -3.27 2.62
C ASP A 3 6.54 -3.86 1.89
N GLY A 4 5.52 -3.04 1.60
CA GLY A 4 4.29 -3.52 0.94
C GLY A 4 3.41 -4.44 1.79
N ARG A 5 3.63 -4.57 3.11
CA ARG A 5 2.89 -5.53 3.96
C ARG A 5 1.37 -5.34 4.07
N PHE A 6 0.87 -4.16 3.70
CA PHE A 6 -0.55 -3.86 3.69
C PHE A 6 -1.03 -3.82 2.25
N ALA A 7 -2.05 -4.62 1.95
CA ALA A 7 -2.63 -4.76 0.62
C ALA A 7 -3.69 -3.70 0.31
N THR A 8 -4.20 -3.00 1.33
CA THR A 8 -5.30 -2.04 1.17
C THR A 8 -5.04 -0.72 1.90
N LEU A 9 -5.63 0.37 1.41
CA LEU A 9 -5.60 1.67 2.09
C LEU A 9 -6.26 1.59 3.48
N GLU A 10 -7.32 0.80 3.64
CA GLU A 10 -7.96 0.60 4.94
C GLU A 10 -6.99 0.03 5.98
N GLN A 11 -6.19 -0.98 5.62
CA GLN A 11 -5.18 -1.55 6.52
C GLN A 11 -4.14 -0.52 6.94
N VAL A 12 -3.74 0.38 6.02
CA VAL A 12 -2.83 1.49 6.33
C VAL A 12 -3.48 2.46 7.32
N ILE A 13 -4.73 2.88 7.07
CA ILE A 13 -5.44 3.82 7.96
C ILE A 13 -5.62 3.21 9.36
N ARG A 14 -6.03 1.94 9.45
CA ARG A 14 -6.18 1.22 10.72
C ARG A 14 -4.86 1.07 11.47
N HIS A 15 -3.74 0.92 10.77
CA HIS A 15 -2.42 0.90 11.39
C HIS A 15 -2.08 2.24 12.09
N TYR A 16 -2.38 3.37 11.44
CA TYR A 16 -2.20 4.69 12.06
C TYR A 16 -3.20 4.96 13.19
N ALA A 17 -4.47 4.55 13.04
CA ALA A 17 -5.46 4.66 14.10
C ALA A 17 -5.04 3.90 15.37
N ALA A 18 -4.32 2.78 15.23
CA ALA A 18 -3.76 2.05 16.36
C ALA A 18 -2.50 2.71 16.98
N GLY A 19 -1.95 3.78 16.39
CA GLY A 19 -0.72 4.43 16.83
C GLY A 19 0.55 3.66 16.45
N GLY A 20 0.48 2.84 15.39
CA GLY A 20 1.58 2.00 14.89
C GLY A 20 1.58 0.57 15.46
N GLU A 21 2.43 -0.30 14.92
CA GLU A 21 2.52 -1.72 15.35
C GLU A 21 3.01 -1.85 16.79
N ALA A 22 3.92 -0.98 17.20
CA ALA A 22 4.48 -1.00 18.56
C ALA A 22 3.39 -0.81 19.62
N ALA A 23 2.47 0.13 19.37
CA ALA A 23 1.32 0.37 20.23
C ALA A 23 0.38 -0.85 20.28
N ARG A 24 0.20 -1.57 19.17
CA ARG A 24 -0.60 -2.82 19.13
C ARG A 24 0.03 -3.95 19.94
N ASN A 25 1.35 -4.04 19.94
CA ASN A 25 2.10 -5.09 20.64
C ASN A 25 2.43 -4.73 22.10
N GLY A 26 2.04 -3.55 22.57
CA GLY A 26 2.31 -3.08 23.94
C GLY A 26 3.79 -2.74 24.21
N THR A 27 4.62 -2.70 23.18
CA THR A 27 6.06 -2.41 23.30
C THR A 27 6.35 -1.04 22.70
N PRO A 28 6.86 -0.06 23.47
CA PRO A 28 7.27 1.22 22.93
C PRO A 28 8.39 1.04 21.90
N ASP A 29 8.20 1.55 20.68
CA ASP A 29 9.25 1.61 19.67
C ASP A 29 10.05 2.91 19.86
N PRO A 30 11.38 2.82 20.14
CA PRO A 30 12.21 4.01 20.35
C PRO A 30 12.35 4.90 19.12
N ASN A 31 12.03 4.41 17.92
CA ASN A 31 12.08 5.18 16.68
C ASN A 31 10.72 5.74 16.26
N ARG A 32 9.67 5.52 17.06
CA ARG A 32 8.34 6.08 16.76
C ARG A 32 8.33 7.57 17.08
N ASP A 33 7.95 8.37 16.09
CA ASP A 33 7.72 9.80 16.29
C ASP A 33 6.61 10.04 17.33
N ALA A 34 6.78 11.07 18.17
CA ALA A 34 5.82 11.44 19.19
C ALA A 34 4.45 11.86 18.62
N LEU A 35 4.40 12.28 17.36
CA LEU A 35 3.17 12.65 16.66
C LEU A 35 2.33 11.43 16.22
N ILE A 36 2.90 10.23 16.20
CA ILE A 36 2.17 9.00 15.89
C ILE A 36 1.48 8.50 17.17
N VAL A 37 0.33 9.12 17.46
CA VAL A 37 -0.55 8.75 18.57
C VAL A 37 -1.78 8.06 18.00
N GLY A 38 -2.22 6.97 18.64
CA GLY A 38 -3.45 6.29 18.24
C GLY A 38 -4.69 7.17 18.46
N PHE A 39 -5.71 6.96 17.64
CA PHE A 39 -6.94 7.73 17.66
C PHE A 39 -8.13 6.83 17.31
N GLN A 40 -9.33 7.27 17.68
CA GLN A 40 -10.55 6.58 17.30
C GLN A 40 -11.02 7.08 15.95
N ILE A 41 -11.46 6.16 15.09
CA ILE A 41 -11.98 6.47 13.76
C ILE A 41 -13.14 5.53 13.42
N SER A 42 -14.24 6.12 13.01
CA SER A 42 -15.45 5.43 12.58
C SER A 42 -15.30 4.81 11.19
N ALA A 43 -16.25 3.95 10.80
CA ALA A 43 -16.27 3.39 9.45
C ALA A 43 -16.52 4.47 8.38
N THR A 44 -17.34 5.47 8.69
CA THR A 44 -17.64 6.59 7.79
C THR A 44 -16.40 7.45 7.55
N GLU A 45 -15.68 7.84 8.60
CA GLU A 45 -14.45 8.64 8.46
C GLU A 45 -13.35 7.90 7.68
N ILE A 46 -13.30 6.57 7.77
CA ILE A 46 -12.41 5.77 6.92
C ILE A 46 -12.83 5.86 5.46
N ALA A 47 -14.11 5.70 5.17
CA ALA A 47 -14.61 5.79 3.80
C ALA A 47 -14.34 7.19 3.21
N ASP A 48 -14.56 8.25 3.99
CA ASP A 48 -14.29 9.62 3.59
C ASP A 48 -12.79 9.85 3.32
N LEU A 49 -11.92 9.31 4.18
CA LEU A 49 -10.47 9.41 3.99
C LEU A 49 -9.99 8.62 2.78
N ILE A 50 -10.54 7.42 2.54
CA ILE A 50 -10.25 6.65 1.32
C ILE A 50 -10.68 7.44 0.08
N ALA A 51 -11.89 8.00 0.07
CA ALA A 51 -12.36 8.82 -1.04
C ALA A 51 -11.45 10.03 -1.30
N PHE A 52 -10.95 10.68 -0.24
CA PHE A 52 -9.96 11.75 -0.38
C PHE A 52 -8.64 11.24 -0.98
N LEU A 53 -8.10 10.10 -0.52
CA LEU A 53 -6.86 9.54 -1.06
C LEU A 53 -7.01 9.09 -2.51
N ASP A 54 -8.15 8.51 -2.86
CA ASP A 54 -8.46 8.10 -4.24
C ASP A 54 -8.51 9.32 -5.17
N SER A 55 -8.94 10.49 -4.67
CA SER A 55 -8.93 11.74 -5.45
C SER A 55 -7.55 12.25 -5.82
N LEU A 56 -6.48 11.71 -5.21
CA LEU A 56 -5.10 12.04 -5.54
C LEU A 56 -4.55 11.20 -6.71
N THR A 57 -5.36 10.31 -7.28
CA THR A 57 -4.98 9.50 -8.44
C THR A 57 -4.87 10.36 -9.69
N ASP A 58 -3.69 10.39 -10.30
CA ASP A 58 -3.46 11.09 -11.56
C ASP A 58 -3.80 10.18 -12.76
N GLU A 59 -5.03 10.31 -13.25
CA GLU A 59 -5.51 9.58 -14.43
C GLU A 59 -4.74 9.92 -15.71
N THR A 60 -4.16 11.14 -15.79
CA THR A 60 -3.37 11.54 -16.96
C THR A 60 -2.07 10.76 -16.98
N PHE A 61 -1.38 10.64 -15.85
CA PHE A 61 -0.15 9.86 -15.77
C PHE A 61 -0.37 8.40 -16.18
N LEU A 62 -1.46 7.78 -15.74
CA LEU A 62 -1.78 6.38 -16.02
C LEU A 62 -2.08 6.12 -17.50
N ALA A 63 -2.73 7.06 -18.18
CA ALA A 63 -3.18 6.89 -19.57
C ALA A 63 -2.27 7.56 -20.61
N ASN A 64 -1.27 8.35 -20.20
CA ASN A 64 -0.45 9.12 -21.14
C ASN A 64 0.47 8.19 -21.97
N PRO A 65 0.30 8.11 -23.30
CA PRO A 65 1.12 7.26 -24.16
C PRO A 65 2.62 7.59 -24.13
N VAL A 66 3.01 8.80 -23.73
CA VAL A 66 4.40 9.22 -23.58
C VAL A 66 5.11 8.43 -22.46
N PHE A 67 4.37 7.95 -21.46
CA PHE A 67 4.90 7.12 -20.37
C PHE A 67 4.62 5.62 -20.56
N ALA A 68 3.93 5.25 -21.65
CA ALA A 68 3.62 3.86 -21.94
C ALA A 68 4.87 3.05 -22.29
N ASP A 69 4.73 1.71 -22.28
CA ASP A 69 5.79 0.82 -22.73
C ASP A 69 6.18 1.15 -24.19
N PRO A 70 7.43 1.55 -24.46
CA PRO A 70 7.83 1.93 -25.81
C PRO A 70 7.96 0.72 -26.74
N TRP A 71 7.92 -0.51 -26.21
CA TRP A 71 8.16 -1.72 -27.00
C TRP A 71 6.86 -2.35 -27.53
N PRO A 72 6.81 -2.72 -28.83
CA PRO A 72 5.65 -3.37 -29.41
C PRO A 72 5.46 -4.80 -28.89
N GLU A 73 4.27 -5.36 -29.09
CA GLU A 73 3.96 -6.72 -28.71
C GLU A 73 4.93 -7.73 -29.37
N GLY A 74 5.41 -8.71 -28.59
CA GLY A 74 6.42 -9.69 -29.03
C GLY A 74 7.88 -9.20 -28.98
N HIS A 75 8.15 -7.94 -28.64
CA HIS A 75 9.51 -7.45 -28.50
C HIS A 75 10.20 -8.07 -27.26
N PRO A 76 11.46 -8.54 -27.36
CA PRO A 76 12.15 -9.22 -26.26
C PRO A 76 12.32 -8.36 -25.00
N ALA A 77 12.26 -7.03 -25.13
CA ALA A 77 12.32 -6.11 -23.99
C ALA A 77 10.98 -5.90 -23.26
N ARG A 78 9.85 -6.34 -23.83
CA ARG A 78 8.51 -6.16 -23.26
C ARG A 78 8.22 -7.15 -22.12
N SER A 79 8.79 -8.35 -22.16
CA SER A 79 8.38 -9.52 -21.36
C SER A 79 9.33 -9.91 -20.22
N ARG A 80 10.17 -8.99 -19.72
CA ARG A 80 10.97 -9.24 -18.50
C ARG A 80 10.55 -8.43 -17.27
N ARG A 81 9.39 -7.75 -17.34
CA ARG A 81 8.77 -7.10 -16.18
C ARG A 81 7.81 -8.08 -15.51
N VAL A 82 8.27 -8.74 -14.45
CA VAL A 82 7.40 -9.51 -13.57
C VAL A 82 6.45 -8.51 -12.89
N ALA A 83 5.14 -8.63 -13.14
CA ALA A 83 4.15 -7.82 -12.45
C ALA A 83 4.18 -8.13 -10.94
N PRO A 84 4.05 -7.13 -10.05
CA PRO A 84 4.10 -7.33 -8.60
C PRO A 84 3.00 -8.28 -8.08
N GLU A 85 1.93 -8.50 -8.85
CA GLU A 85 0.84 -9.43 -8.55
C GLU A 85 1.26 -10.91 -8.52
N SER A 86 2.46 -11.25 -8.98
CA SER A 86 2.94 -12.65 -8.99
C SER A 86 3.65 -13.08 -7.71
N LEU A 87 3.70 -12.21 -6.68
CA LEU A 87 4.16 -12.58 -5.34
C LEU A 87 2.97 -12.89 -4.39
N HIS A 88 2.53 -14.14 -4.47
CA HIS A 88 1.93 -14.99 -3.42
C HIS A 88 0.42 -14.89 -3.11
N PRO A 89 -0.25 -16.06 -3.02
CA PRO A 89 -0.44 -16.64 -1.69
C PRO A 89 -0.13 -18.15 -1.65
N HIS A 90 0.48 -18.59 -0.53
CA HIS A 90 0.74 -19.98 -0.10
C HIS A 90 2.16 -20.54 -0.26
N GLU A 91 3.09 -20.06 0.57
CA GLU A 91 4.02 -20.99 1.26
C GLU A 91 3.41 -21.36 2.61
N ARG A 92 2.36 -22.19 2.55
CA ARG A 92 1.93 -23.01 3.69
C ARG A 92 2.76 -24.29 3.66
N ASN A 93 3.51 -24.52 4.74
CA ASN A 93 4.17 -25.77 5.12
C ASN A 93 5.24 -26.33 4.17
N ARG A 94 6.52 -26.08 4.51
CA ARG A 94 7.56 -27.12 4.45
C ARG A 94 8.51 -27.03 5.65
N LYS A 95 8.29 -28.00 6.56
CA LYS A 95 9.14 -28.60 7.60
C LYS A 95 9.77 -27.71 8.66
#